data_AF-A0A9P4WCY7-F1
#
_entry.id   AF-A0A9P4WCY7-F1
#
_cell.length_a   1.000
_cell.length_b   1.000
_cell.length_c   1.000
_cell.angle_alpha   90.00
_cell.angle_beta   90.00
_cell.angle_gamma   90.00
#
_symmetry.space_group_name_H-M   'P 1'
#
loop_
_entity.id
_entity.type
_entity.pdbx_description
1 polymer ?
#
loop_
_entity_poly.entity_id
_entity_poly.type
_entity_poly.pdbx_seq_one_letter_code
_entity_poly.pdbx_strand_id
1 'polypeptide(L)'
;MTLNGPYTPPKSCFATSSPYSPSSTNITVQPGTLFSPVWEPPTPTPTRFSASASAPAAPPPQADHSIHPSASRLQQDLLLLTSFNDNSTLHWRPSWFPQTGATWTLHNPPNVVTERLPTTQRGLQLYTRRMRRPEDPEPLYIKTRAHWERYCALYSVPEEFLCEEQVRAMRVGLERDEEGGVCAPPSYPLYPEPPLEGRYALSAGVCATHLPRRFKGVGCGDGQVVVVEVGGELSVEDEDDDSMCPAESVAYRWSYVPWTEAMEDSCRPLTVKLRLWNAGRQVE
;
A
#
# COMPACT_ATOMS: atom_id res chain seq x y z
N MET A 1 -17.34 54.65 -22.09
CA MET A 1 -17.16 53.73 -23.23
C MET A 1 -17.06 52.32 -22.69
N THR A 2 -18.15 51.58 -22.76
CA THR A 2 -18.35 50.26 -22.16
C THR A 2 -18.48 49.25 -23.30
N LEU A 3 -17.55 48.31 -23.41
CA LEU A 3 -17.59 47.21 -24.37
C LEU A 3 -17.86 45.91 -23.60
N ASN A 4 -19.14 45.52 -23.53
CA ASN A 4 -19.55 44.19 -23.14
C ASN A 4 -19.64 43.34 -24.41
N GLY A 5 -18.72 42.39 -24.58
CA GLY A 5 -18.82 41.31 -25.57
C GLY A 5 -19.45 40.06 -24.94
N PRO A 6 -20.34 39.34 -25.66
CA PRO A 6 -20.96 38.13 -25.12
C PRO A 6 -19.99 36.95 -25.14
N TYR A 7 -19.81 36.32 -23.97
CA TYR A 7 -19.07 35.07 -23.81
C TYR A 7 -19.92 33.90 -24.34
N THR A 8 -19.40 33.16 -25.33
CA THR A 8 -20.06 31.96 -25.87
C THR A 8 -19.31 30.74 -25.34
N PRO A 9 -19.96 29.77 -24.68
CA PRO A 9 -19.29 28.57 -24.17
C PRO A 9 -18.92 27.61 -25.32
N PRO A 10 -17.81 26.86 -25.22
CA PRO A 10 -17.42 25.89 -26.23
C PRO A 10 -18.38 24.69 -26.23
N LYS A 11 -18.80 24.30 -27.45
CA LYS A 11 -19.62 23.13 -27.71
C LYS A 11 -18.83 21.85 -27.41
N SER A 12 -19.33 21.05 -26.47
CA SER A 12 -18.91 19.67 -26.25
C SER A 12 -19.27 18.79 -27.45
N CYS A 13 -18.26 18.17 -28.06
CA CYS A 13 -18.41 17.19 -29.12
C CYS A 13 -18.62 15.80 -28.48
N PHE A 14 -19.87 15.39 -28.32
CA PHE A 14 -20.18 13.98 -28.10
C PHE A 14 -20.13 13.25 -29.45
N ALA A 15 -19.08 12.45 -29.64
CA ALA A 15 -19.03 11.47 -30.73
C ALA A 15 -19.85 10.25 -30.33
N THR A 16 -20.98 10.07 -31.00
CA THR A 16 -21.85 8.89 -30.93
C THR A 16 -21.40 7.87 -31.97
N SER A 17 -20.92 6.71 -31.54
CA SER A 17 -20.97 5.40 -32.24
C SER A 17 -20.19 4.40 -31.35
N SER A 18 -20.58 3.16 -31.10
CA SER A 18 -21.36 2.19 -31.88
C SER A 18 -21.89 1.10 -30.92
N PRO A 19 -23.06 0.49 -31.15
CA PRO A 19 -23.54 -0.64 -30.36
C PRO A 19 -22.94 -1.95 -30.88
N TYR A 20 -22.01 -2.54 -30.14
CA TYR A 20 -21.63 -3.95 -30.34
C TYR A 20 -22.51 -4.83 -29.45
N SER A 21 -23.48 -5.52 -30.07
CA SER A 21 -24.20 -6.63 -29.47
C SER A 21 -23.33 -7.88 -29.50
N PRO A 22 -23.00 -8.52 -28.37
CA PRO A 22 -22.48 -9.89 -28.40
C PRO A 22 -23.64 -10.87 -28.62
N SER A 23 -23.49 -11.72 -29.64
CA SER A 23 -24.38 -12.84 -29.93
C SER A 23 -24.35 -13.86 -28.78
N SER A 24 -25.47 -14.00 -28.08
CA SER A 24 -25.70 -15.10 -27.14
C SER A 24 -25.74 -16.42 -27.90
N THR A 25 -24.68 -17.22 -27.76
CA THR A 25 -24.67 -18.61 -28.22
C THR A 25 -25.22 -19.47 -27.09
N ASN A 26 -26.49 -19.87 -27.20
CA ASN A 26 -27.10 -20.82 -26.28
C ASN A 26 -26.44 -22.20 -26.50
N ILE A 27 -25.63 -22.63 -25.53
CA ILE A 27 -25.15 -24.02 -25.46
C ILE A 27 -26.16 -24.79 -24.61
N THR A 28 -26.99 -25.58 -25.27
CA THR A 28 -27.85 -26.59 -24.65
C THR A 28 -26.98 -27.77 -24.20
N VAL A 29 -26.75 -27.88 -22.90
CA VAL A 29 -26.09 -29.04 -22.29
C VAL A 29 -27.16 -30.07 -21.91
N GLN A 30 -27.06 -31.28 -22.45
CA GLN A 30 -27.92 -32.41 -22.08
C GLN A 30 -27.53 -32.95 -20.69
N PRO A 31 -28.50 -33.41 -19.87
CA PRO A 31 -28.22 -34.07 -18.61
C PRO A 31 -27.80 -35.53 -18.85
N GLY A 32 -26.50 -35.81 -18.70
CA GLY A 32 -25.95 -37.16 -18.61
C GLY A 32 -25.98 -37.66 -17.17
N THR A 33 -26.96 -38.50 -16.86
CA THR A 33 -27.09 -39.27 -15.62
C THR A 33 -26.06 -40.38 -15.58
N LEU A 34 -25.09 -40.38 -14.65
CA LEU A 34 -24.41 -41.62 -14.21
C LEU A 34 -23.91 -41.52 -12.75
N PHE A 35 -24.56 -42.33 -11.92
CA PHE A 35 -24.13 -43.00 -10.69
C PHE A 35 -22.80 -42.60 -10.03
N SER A 36 -22.91 -42.10 -8.80
CA SER A 36 -21.83 -42.15 -7.80
C SER A 36 -22.09 -43.27 -6.78
N PRO A 37 -21.06 -44.02 -6.37
CA PRO A 37 -21.18 -45.03 -5.31
C PRO A 37 -21.36 -44.37 -3.94
N VAL A 38 -22.29 -44.92 -3.16
CA VAL A 38 -22.51 -44.60 -1.75
C VAL A 38 -21.26 -44.97 -0.96
N TRP A 39 -20.58 -43.96 -0.40
CA TRP A 39 -19.53 -44.15 0.60
C TRP A 39 -20.15 -43.86 1.97
N GLU A 40 -20.36 -44.90 2.77
CA GLU A 40 -20.76 -44.76 4.18
C GLU A 40 -19.55 -44.28 5.01
N PRO A 41 -19.67 -43.15 5.73
CA PRO A 41 -18.65 -42.75 6.68
C PRO A 41 -18.73 -43.60 7.96
N PRO A 42 -17.59 -44.00 8.55
CA PRO A 42 -17.57 -44.73 9.81
C PRO A 42 -18.05 -43.86 10.97
N THR A 43 -18.96 -44.42 11.76
CA THR A 43 -19.52 -43.86 13.00
C THR A 43 -18.41 -43.49 14.00
N PRO A 44 -18.32 -42.23 14.46
CA PRO A 44 -17.35 -41.85 15.49
C PRO A 44 -17.75 -42.41 16.85
N THR A 45 -16.82 -43.14 17.47
CA THR A 45 -16.90 -43.59 18.87
C THR A 45 -16.74 -42.39 19.80
N PRO A 46 -17.57 -42.23 20.85
CA PRO A 46 -17.43 -41.10 21.77
C PRO A 46 -16.21 -41.28 22.69
N THR A 47 -15.12 -40.59 22.37
CA THR A 47 -13.97 -40.45 23.27
C THR A 47 -14.30 -39.40 24.33
N ARG A 48 -14.44 -39.85 25.59
CA ARG A 48 -14.52 -38.98 26.78
C ARG A 48 -13.19 -38.23 26.93
N PHE A 49 -13.17 -36.96 26.53
CA PHE A 49 -12.09 -36.05 26.91
C PHE A 49 -12.44 -35.37 28.23
N SER A 50 -11.69 -35.71 29.27
CA SER A 50 -11.62 -34.95 30.51
C SER A 50 -10.98 -33.60 30.22
N ALA A 51 -11.78 -32.54 30.19
CA ALA A 51 -11.30 -31.17 30.12
C ALA A 51 -10.77 -30.76 31.50
N SER A 52 -9.45 -30.77 31.66
CA SER A 52 -8.78 -29.98 32.70
C SER A 52 -8.45 -28.63 32.07
N ALA A 53 -9.29 -27.63 32.35
CA ALA A 53 -9.15 -26.27 31.86
C ALA A 53 -7.88 -25.64 32.46
N SER A 54 -6.78 -25.77 31.74
CA SER A 54 -5.56 -25.00 31.99
C SER A 54 -5.74 -23.64 31.33
N ALA A 55 -5.62 -22.56 32.11
CA ALA A 55 -5.68 -21.20 31.58
C ALA A 55 -4.68 -21.03 30.42
N PRO A 56 -5.03 -20.32 29.34
CA PRO A 56 -4.13 -20.10 28.22
C PRO A 56 -2.90 -19.35 28.72
N ALA A 57 -1.73 -19.98 28.54
CA ALA A 57 -0.44 -19.35 28.83
C ALA A 57 -0.31 -18.10 27.97
N ALA A 58 0.07 -16.98 28.61
CA ALA A 58 0.33 -15.72 27.92
C ALA A 58 1.30 -15.96 26.75
N PRO A 59 1.04 -15.37 25.57
CA PRO A 59 1.92 -15.54 24.42
C PRO A 59 3.32 -15.04 24.77
N PRO A 60 4.38 -15.76 24.36
CA PRO A 60 5.74 -15.36 24.65
C PRO A 60 6.01 -13.95 24.09
N PRO A 61 6.82 -13.12 24.79
CA PRO A 61 7.21 -11.81 24.29
C PRO A 61 7.85 -12.00 22.92
N GLN A 62 7.37 -11.24 21.92
CA GLN A 62 7.87 -11.33 20.56
C GLN A 62 9.38 -11.12 20.59
N ALA A 63 10.14 -12.15 20.22
CA ALA A 63 11.59 -12.11 20.21
C ALA A 63 12.07 -10.94 19.34
N ASP A 64 13.11 -10.24 19.80
CA ASP A 64 13.85 -9.21 19.06
C ASP A 64 14.36 -9.79 17.74
N HIS A 65 13.50 -9.79 16.73
CA HIS A 65 13.89 -10.07 15.36
C HIS A 65 14.74 -8.89 14.91
N SER A 66 16.06 -9.04 14.95
CA SER A 66 17.00 -8.05 14.43
C SER A 66 16.63 -7.71 12.98
N ILE A 67 15.98 -6.56 12.80
CA ILE A 67 15.47 -6.13 11.50
C ILE A 67 16.67 -5.78 10.63
N HIS A 68 16.95 -6.61 9.62
CA HIS A 68 17.98 -6.32 8.62
C HIS A 68 17.56 -5.06 7.83
N PRO A 69 18.46 -4.11 7.53
CA PRO A 69 18.09 -2.86 6.84
C PRO A 69 17.56 -3.07 5.42
N SER A 70 17.88 -4.18 4.76
CA SER A 70 17.28 -4.57 3.47
C SER A 70 15.85 -5.10 3.62
N ALA A 71 15.53 -5.70 4.78
CA ALA A 71 14.18 -6.14 5.08
C ALA A 71 13.23 -4.95 5.30
N SER A 72 13.73 -3.82 5.81
CA SER A 72 12.89 -2.62 6.02
C SER A 72 12.45 -1.98 4.69
N ARG A 73 13.32 -1.92 3.67
CA ARG A 73 12.92 -1.35 2.37
C ARG A 73 11.91 -2.24 1.64
N LEU A 74 12.16 -3.55 1.56
CA LEU A 74 11.21 -4.49 0.97
C LEU A 74 9.86 -4.43 1.69
N GLN A 75 9.87 -4.43 3.02
CA GLN A 75 8.66 -4.31 3.83
C GLN A 75 7.90 -3.01 3.52
N GLN A 76 8.60 -1.87 3.44
CA GLN A 76 8.00 -0.59 3.09
C GLN A 76 7.35 -0.62 1.70
N ASP A 77 8.07 -1.12 0.68
CA ASP A 77 7.55 -1.25 -0.67
C ASP A 77 6.30 -2.17 -0.70
N LEU A 78 6.31 -3.28 0.04
CA LEU A 78 5.17 -4.18 0.17
C LEU A 78 3.98 -3.51 0.84
N LEU A 79 4.19 -2.72 1.90
CA LEU A 79 3.15 -1.96 2.59
C LEU A 79 2.53 -0.90 1.68
N LEU A 80 3.34 -0.18 0.91
CA LEU A 80 2.87 0.78 -0.09
C LEU A 80 2.02 0.09 -1.16
N LEU A 81 2.49 -1.03 -1.72
CA LEU A 81 1.76 -1.76 -2.75
C LEU A 81 0.44 -2.33 -2.25
N THR A 82 0.40 -2.79 -1.00
CA THR A 82 -0.74 -3.55 -0.46
C THR A 82 -1.71 -2.73 0.39
N SER A 83 -1.44 -1.44 0.60
CA SER A 83 -2.35 -0.53 1.30
C SER A 83 -3.67 -0.31 0.59
N PHE A 84 -3.79 -0.76 -0.66
CA PHE A 84 -4.94 -0.62 -1.53
C PHE A 84 -5.79 -1.88 -1.57
N ASN A 85 -7.03 -1.74 -2.06
CA ASN A 85 -7.93 -2.88 -2.21
C ASN A 85 -7.43 -3.83 -3.33
N ASP A 86 -7.89 -5.08 -3.31
CA ASP A 86 -7.71 -5.99 -4.45
C ASP A 86 -8.38 -5.40 -5.70
N ASN A 87 -7.80 -5.65 -6.87
CA ASN A 87 -8.22 -5.09 -8.16
C ASN A 87 -8.08 -3.55 -8.26
N SER A 88 -7.20 -2.95 -7.44
CA SER A 88 -6.87 -1.52 -7.59
C SER A 88 -5.81 -1.30 -8.66
N THR A 89 -5.98 -0.30 -9.51
CA THR A 89 -4.90 0.16 -10.41
C THR A 89 -3.80 0.83 -9.59
N LEU A 90 -2.54 0.48 -9.87
CA LEU A 90 -1.34 1.07 -9.31
C LEU A 90 -0.57 1.79 -10.41
N HIS A 91 -0.04 2.95 -10.06
CA HIS A 91 0.73 3.81 -10.97
C HIS A 91 2.23 3.69 -10.73
N TRP A 92 2.62 3.03 -9.64
CA TRP A 92 4.01 2.86 -9.27
C TRP A 92 4.38 1.40 -9.07
N ARG A 93 5.65 1.10 -9.31
CA ARG A 93 6.29 -0.19 -9.08
C ARG A 93 7.64 0.03 -8.40
N PRO A 94 7.97 -0.72 -7.32
CA PRO A 94 9.31 -0.71 -6.74
C PRO A 94 10.38 -1.12 -7.74
N SER A 95 11.63 -0.70 -7.52
CA SER A 95 12.75 -0.99 -8.42
C SER A 95 13.08 -2.49 -8.57
N TRP A 96 12.75 -3.31 -7.56
CA TRP A 96 12.86 -4.77 -7.63
C TRP A 96 11.71 -5.44 -8.40
N PHE A 97 10.68 -4.68 -8.74
CA PHE A 97 9.57 -5.12 -9.58
C PHE A 97 9.88 -4.80 -11.05
N PRO A 98 9.59 -5.68 -12.00
CA PRO A 98 9.78 -5.37 -13.42
C PRO A 98 9.01 -4.11 -13.84
N GLN A 99 9.71 -3.14 -14.42
CA GLN A 99 9.19 -1.83 -14.83
C GLN A 99 8.56 -1.88 -16.23
N THR A 100 7.62 -2.81 -16.43
CA THR A 100 6.94 -3.00 -17.71
C THR A 100 5.60 -2.27 -17.71
N GLY A 101 5.47 -1.24 -18.54
CA GLY A 101 4.22 -0.49 -18.75
C GLY A 101 3.94 0.60 -17.72
N ALA A 102 2.92 1.42 -17.99
CA ALA A 102 2.61 2.62 -17.19
C ALA A 102 1.71 2.35 -15.97
N THR A 103 0.86 1.32 -16.01
CA THR A 103 -0.05 0.97 -14.91
C THR A 103 -0.25 -0.52 -14.82
N TRP A 104 -0.63 -1.01 -13.64
CA TRP A 104 -0.99 -2.41 -13.45
C TRP A 104 -2.07 -2.58 -12.38
N THR A 105 -2.81 -3.67 -12.44
CA THR A 105 -3.88 -3.94 -11.48
C THR A 105 -3.35 -4.81 -10.36
N LEU A 106 -3.38 -4.34 -9.12
CA LEU A 106 -3.02 -5.17 -7.97
C LEU A 106 -3.99 -6.34 -7.85
N HIS A 107 -3.46 -7.56 -7.92
CA HIS A 107 -4.21 -8.77 -7.61
C HIS A 107 -3.54 -9.60 -6.54
N ASN A 108 -4.36 -10.28 -5.74
CA ASN A 108 -3.87 -11.24 -4.75
C ASN A 108 -3.73 -12.64 -5.36
N PRO A 109 -2.71 -13.43 -4.96
CA PRO A 109 -2.71 -14.86 -5.22
C PRO A 109 -3.89 -15.53 -4.48
N PRO A 110 -4.34 -16.71 -4.92
CA PRO A 110 -5.56 -17.35 -4.41
C PRO A 110 -5.53 -17.65 -2.91
N ASN A 111 -4.33 -17.81 -2.33
CA ASN A 111 -4.10 -18.10 -0.91
C ASN A 111 -3.88 -16.84 -0.05
N VAL A 112 -4.09 -15.64 -0.60
CA VAL A 112 -3.97 -14.37 0.12
C VAL A 112 -5.30 -13.63 0.07
N VAL A 113 -5.62 -12.93 1.16
CA VAL A 113 -6.83 -12.10 1.27
C VAL A 113 -6.45 -10.66 1.62
N THR A 114 -7.24 -9.73 1.08
CA THR A 114 -7.24 -8.33 1.50
C THR A 114 -7.95 -8.19 2.84
N GLU A 115 -7.23 -7.69 3.83
CA GLU A 115 -7.75 -7.42 5.16
C GLU A 115 -7.87 -5.90 5.33
N ARG A 116 -9.05 -5.41 5.66
CA ARG A 116 -9.26 -3.98 5.94
C ARG A 116 -8.77 -3.69 7.35
N LEU A 117 -7.89 -2.70 7.49
CA LEU A 117 -7.46 -2.23 8.80
C LEU A 117 -8.58 -1.43 9.48
N PRO A 118 -8.77 -1.55 10.80
CA PRO A 118 -9.64 -0.64 11.52
C PRO A 118 -9.15 0.79 11.30
N THR A 119 -10.05 1.76 11.10
CA THR A 119 -9.66 3.16 10.88
C THR A 119 -10.47 4.05 11.80
N THR A 120 -9.78 4.96 12.49
CA THR A 120 -10.41 6.02 13.30
C THR A 120 -10.75 7.24 12.45
N GLN A 121 -10.11 7.38 11.28
CA GLN A 121 -10.29 8.52 10.39
C GLN A 121 -11.44 8.29 9.42
N ARG A 122 -12.32 9.29 9.30
CA ARG A 122 -13.40 9.27 8.30
C ARG A 122 -12.81 9.41 6.90
N GLY A 123 -13.14 8.47 6.02
CA GLY A 123 -12.87 8.55 4.59
C GLY A 123 -11.64 7.77 4.12
N LEU A 124 -10.63 7.56 4.98
CA LEU A 124 -9.44 6.79 4.60
C LEU A 124 -9.65 5.30 4.91
N GLN A 125 -9.69 4.48 3.87
CA GLN A 125 -9.72 3.03 3.99
C GLN A 125 -8.33 2.48 3.73
N LEU A 126 -7.73 1.91 4.76
CA LEU A 126 -6.43 1.26 4.69
C LEU A 126 -6.62 -0.25 4.65
N TYR A 127 -5.78 -0.91 3.86
CA TYR A 127 -5.79 -2.35 3.70
C TYR A 127 -4.42 -2.92 4.03
N THR A 128 -4.40 -4.20 4.37
CA THR A 128 -3.20 -5.03 4.47
C THR A 128 -3.51 -6.38 3.81
N ARG A 129 -2.58 -7.33 3.93
CA ARG A 129 -2.74 -8.70 3.45
C ARG A 129 -2.50 -9.69 4.56
N ARG A 130 -3.17 -10.83 4.44
CA ARG A 130 -2.88 -12.03 5.23
C ARG A 130 -3.08 -13.27 4.40
N MET A 131 -2.48 -14.37 4.87
CA MET A 131 -2.78 -15.68 4.33
C MET A 131 -4.26 -16.00 4.55
N ARG A 132 -4.85 -16.61 3.54
CA ARG A 132 -6.21 -17.12 3.56
C ARG A 132 -6.35 -18.22 4.61
N ARG A 133 -7.48 -18.21 5.31
CA ARG A 133 -7.93 -19.23 6.24
C ARG A 133 -9.10 -20.02 5.65
N PRO A 134 -9.40 -21.23 6.15
CA PRO A 134 -10.50 -22.04 5.64
C PRO A 134 -11.88 -21.35 5.68
N GLU A 135 -12.09 -20.45 6.64
CA GLU A 135 -13.34 -19.70 6.82
C GLU A 135 -13.49 -18.48 5.89
N ASP A 136 -12.43 -18.09 5.17
CA ASP A 136 -12.48 -16.91 4.31
C ASP A 136 -13.30 -17.15 3.03
N PRO A 137 -14.01 -16.12 2.52
CA PRO A 137 -14.78 -16.23 1.29
C PRO A 137 -13.85 -16.47 0.09
N GLU A 138 -14.25 -17.31 -0.87
CA GLU A 138 -13.44 -17.62 -2.05
C GLU A 138 -12.88 -16.36 -2.75
N PRO A 139 -11.66 -16.44 -3.32
CA PRO A 139 -11.08 -15.32 -4.06
C PRO A 139 -11.99 -14.87 -5.22
N LEU A 140 -12.17 -13.56 -5.34
CA LEU A 140 -13.07 -12.98 -6.36
C LEU A 140 -12.45 -12.99 -7.76
N TYR A 141 -11.18 -12.60 -7.89
CA TYR A 141 -10.51 -12.38 -9.17
C TYR A 141 -9.63 -13.57 -9.58
N ILE A 142 -8.60 -13.89 -8.78
CA ILE A 142 -7.66 -14.97 -9.08
C ILE A 142 -7.96 -16.20 -8.21
N LYS A 143 -8.66 -17.16 -8.80
CA LYS A 143 -9.20 -18.32 -8.09
C LYS A 143 -8.26 -19.50 -7.92
N THR A 144 -7.28 -19.65 -8.81
CA THR A 144 -6.42 -20.83 -8.86
C THR A 144 -4.96 -20.43 -9.05
N ARG A 145 -4.04 -21.31 -8.62
CA ARG A 145 -2.60 -21.07 -8.76
C ARG A 145 -2.19 -20.94 -10.24
N ALA A 146 -2.75 -21.76 -11.11
CA ALA A 146 -2.51 -21.65 -12.55
C ALA A 146 -3.02 -20.31 -13.15
N HIS A 147 -4.07 -19.69 -12.58
CA HIS A 147 -4.49 -18.35 -12.99
C HIS A 147 -3.49 -17.29 -12.50
N TRP A 148 -2.98 -17.43 -11.27
CA TRP A 148 -1.92 -16.56 -10.74
C TRP A 148 -0.66 -16.59 -11.61
N GLU A 149 -0.19 -17.78 -11.99
CA GLU A 149 1.00 -17.93 -12.84
C GLU A 149 0.83 -17.24 -14.20
N ARG A 150 -0.33 -17.40 -14.85
CA ARG A 150 -0.63 -16.69 -16.11
C ARG A 150 -0.67 -15.18 -15.91
N TYR A 151 -1.25 -14.73 -14.80
CA TYR A 151 -1.30 -13.32 -14.46
C TYR A 151 0.11 -12.74 -14.25
N CYS A 152 0.96 -13.45 -13.51
CA CYS A 152 2.37 -13.11 -13.30
C CYS A 152 3.13 -12.99 -14.62
N ALA A 153 2.98 -13.96 -15.51
CA ALA A 153 3.61 -13.94 -16.83
C ALA A 153 3.14 -12.77 -17.70
N LEU A 154 1.85 -12.43 -17.67
CA LEU A 154 1.29 -11.36 -18.50
C LEU A 154 1.74 -9.96 -18.05
N TYR A 155 1.79 -9.72 -16.74
CA TYR A 155 2.07 -8.39 -16.17
C TYR A 155 3.49 -8.23 -15.62
N SER A 156 4.34 -9.24 -15.83
CA SER A 156 5.69 -9.32 -15.26
C SER A 156 5.68 -9.11 -13.73
N VAL A 157 4.71 -9.73 -13.05
CA VAL A 157 4.64 -9.74 -11.58
C VAL A 157 5.42 -10.96 -11.10
N PRO A 158 6.36 -10.83 -10.13
CA PRO A 158 7.07 -11.98 -9.58
C PRO A 158 6.10 -13.05 -9.06
N GLU A 159 6.36 -14.33 -9.35
CA GLU A 159 5.44 -15.42 -8.97
C GLU A 159 5.36 -15.62 -7.45
N GLU A 160 6.44 -15.24 -6.76
CA GLU A 160 6.59 -15.19 -5.31
C GLU A 160 6.04 -13.91 -4.67
N PHE A 161 5.51 -12.96 -5.47
CA PHE A 161 4.86 -11.78 -4.91
C PHE A 161 3.69 -12.19 -4.00
N LEU A 162 3.68 -11.66 -2.77
CA LEU A 162 2.77 -12.03 -1.69
C LEU A 162 2.89 -13.51 -1.25
N CYS A 163 4.10 -14.08 -1.29
CA CYS A 163 4.39 -15.34 -0.59
C CYS A 163 4.23 -15.19 0.94
N GLU A 164 4.27 -16.31 1.65
CA GLU A 164 4.03 -16.33 3.10
C GLU A 164 5.04 -15.44 3.86
N GLU A 165 6.30 -15.44 3.45
CA GLU A 165 7.36 -14.63 4.05
C GLU A 165 7.10 -13.14 3.87
N GLN A 166 6.70 -12.71 2.67
CA GLN A 166 6.36 -11.31 2.39
C GLN A 166 5.12 -10.87 3.16
N VAL A 167 4.09 -11.72 3.21
CA VAL A 167 2.90 -11.49 4.02
C VAL A 167 3.25 -11.40 5.51
N ARG A 168 4.15 -12.24 6.00
CA ARG A 168 4.64 -12.16 7.38
C ARG A 168 5.38 -10.85 7.62
N ALA A 169 6.27 -10.45 6.71
CA ALA A 169 7.04 -9.20 6.80
C ALA A 169 6.12 -7.97 6.88
N MET A 170 5.09 -7.88 6.04
CA MET A 170 4.12 -6.78 6.09
C MET A 170 3.38 -6.66 7.43
N ARG A 171 3.30 -7.75 8.20
CA ARG A 171 2.60 -7.79 9.47
C ARG A 171 3.51 -7.52 10.68
N VAL A 172 4.82 -7.46 10.46
CA VAL A 172 5.77 -7.06 11.51
C VAL A 172 5.53 -5.57 11.83
N GLY A 173 5.37 -5.23 13.10
CA GLY A 173 5.12 -3.86 13.55
C GLY A 173 3.68 -3.37 13.41
N LEU A 174 2.74 -4.20 12.94
CA LEU A 174 1.32 -3.88 13.09
C LEU A 174 0.91 -4.10 14.55
N GLU A 175 0.44 -3.03 15.19
CA GLU A 175 -0.10 -3.09 16.55
C GLU A 175 -1.25 -4.10 16.62
N ARG A 176 -1.30 -4.81 17.75
CA ARG A 176 -2.33 -5.81 18.02
C ARG A 176 -2.95 -5.58 19.38
N ASP A 177 -4.24 -5.87 19.47
CA ASP A 177 -4.97 -5.87 20.73
C ASP A 177 -4.61 -7.11 21.57
N GLU A 178 -5.19 -7.20 22.77
CA GLU A 178 -4.96 -8.31 23.70
C GLU A 178 -5.44 -9.66 23.12
N GLU A 179 -6.41 -9.62 22.22
CA GLU A 179 -6.97 -10.76 21.49
C GLU A 179 -6.15 -11.14 20.24
N GLY A 180 -5.11 -10.37 19.90
CA GLY A 180 -4.26 -10.58 18.72
C GLY A 180 -4.86 -10.09 17.40
N GLY A 181 -6.01 -9.42 17.45
CA GLY A 181 -6.59 -8.62 16.37
C GLY A 181 -5.69 -7.47 15.98
N VAL A 182 -5.81 -7.00 14.73
CA VAL A 182 -5.00 -5.87 14.24
C VAL A 182 -5.64 -4.58 14.70
N CYS A 183 -4.88 -3.73 15.39
CA CYS A 183 -5.35 -2.42 15.85
C CYS A 183 -5.51 -1.44 14.69
N ALA A 184 -6.26 -0.37 14.91
CA ALA A 184 -6.26 0.77 14.01
C ALA A 184 -4.83 1.34 13.95
N PRO A 185 -4.23 1.51 12.76
CA PRO A 185 -2.93 2.12 12.68
C PRO A 185 -2.99 3.53 13.26
N PRO A 186 -1.90 4.02 13.87
CA PRO A 186 -1.80 5.42 14.23
C PRO A 186 -2.14 6.26 13.00
N SER A 187 -2.89 7.33 13.25
CA SER A 187 -3.36 8.26 12.24
C SER A 187 -2.28 8.73 11.26
N TYR A 188 -1.03 8.79 11.73
CA TYR A 188 0.11 9.37 11.03
C TYR A 188 1.42 8.71 11.47
N PRO A 189 2.47 8.74 10.63
CA PRO A 189 2.51 9.34 9.30
C PRO A 189 1.94 8.43 8.20
N LEU A 190 1.43 9.05 7.14
CA LEU A 190 1.08 8.40 5.88
C LEU A 190 2.15 8.73 4.83
N TYR A 191 2.33 7.81 3.90
CA TYR A 191 3.22 7.97 2.76
C TYR A 191 2.43 8.12 1.47
N PRO A 192 2.81 9.08 0.60
CA PRO A 192 2.16 9.24 -0.68
C PRO A 192 2.63 8.16 -1.67
N GLU A 193 1.74 7.72 -2.58
CA GLU A 193 2.11 6.84 -3.70
C GLU A 193 3.13 7.58 -4.59
N PRO A 194 4.29 6.98 -4.89
CA PRO A 194 5.27 7.64 -5.75
C PRO A 194 4.73 7.81 -7.18
N PRO A 195 5.21 8.79 -7.95
CA PRO A 195 4.80 8.93 -9.34
C PRO A 195 5.41 7.84 -10.22
N LEU A 196 4.77 7.57 -11.35
CA LEU A 196 5.34 6.70 -12.39
C LEU A 196 6.62 7.31 -12.99
N GLU A 197 6.54 8.61 -13.31
CA GLU A 197 7.60 9.40 -13.94
C GLU A 197 7.65 10.79 -13.33
N GLY A 198 8.83 11.40 -13.34
CA GLY A 198 9.05 12.75 -12.84
C GLY A 198 8.87 12.86 -11.33
N ARG A 199 8.33 13.98 -10.88
CA ARG A 199 8.17 14.30 -9.46
C ARG A 199 6.98 15.25 -9.27
N TYR A 200 6.37 15.23 -8.10
CA TYR A 200 5.30 16.16 -7.76
C TYR A 200 5.49 16.78 -6.39
N ALA A 201 5.06 18.02 -6.22
CA ALA A 201 5.07 18.69 -4.92
C ALA A 201 3.80 18.37 -4.13
N LEU A 202 3.97 18.24 -2.82
CA LEU A 202 2.88 18.14 -1.86
C LEU A 202 2.51 19.54 -1.39
N SER A 203 1.20 19.78 -1.22
CA SER A 203 0.72 21.04 -0.65
C SER A 203 1.06 21.17 0.83
N ALA A 204 1.28 22.39 1.31
CA ALA A 204 1.61 22.67 2.71
C ALA A 204 0.60 22.04 3.71
N GLY A 205 -0.70 22.04 3.35
CA GLY A 205 -1.75 21.43 4.18
C GLY A 205 -1.58 19.92 4.34
N VAL A 206 -1.15 19.24 3.28
CA VAL A 206 -0.83 17.80 3.31
C VAL A 206 0.40 17.55 4.18
N CYS A 207 1.46 18.35 4.02
CA CYS A 207 2.70 18.24 4.80
C CYS A 207 2.45 18.40 6.31
N ALA A 208 1.57 19.32 6.70
CA ALA A 208 1.23 19.57 8.10
C ALA A 208 0.49 18.40 8.78
N THR A 209 -0.28 17.64 8.00
CA THR A 209 -1.21 16.63 8.52
C THR A 209 -0.69 15.22 8.37
N HIS A 210 -0.29 14.82 7.17
CA HIS A 210 -0.06 13.43 6.80
C HIS A 210 1.39 12.98 6.96
N LEU A 211 2.35 13.89 6.81
CA LEU A 211 3.76 13.53 6.74
C LEU A 211 4.45 13.36 8.11
N PRO A 212 5.61 12.68 8.12
CA PRO A 212 6.49 12.61 9.29
C PRO A 212 6.86 14.00 9.83
N ARG A 213 7.18 14.07 11.13
CA ARG A 213 7.48 15.33 11.84
C ARG A 213 8.53 16.20 11.13
N ARG A 214 9.54 15.60 10.51
CA ARG A 214 10.60 16.34 9.80
C ARG A 214 10.09 17.20 8.63
N PHE A 215 8.93 16.87 8.07
CA PHE A 215 8.30 17.59 6.97
C PHE A 215 7.16 18.50 7.43
N LYS A 216 6.80 18.45 8.72
CA LYS A 216 5.74 19.32 9.26
C LYS A 216 6.27 20.74 9.32
N GLY A 217 5.56 21.66 8.66
CA GLY A 217 5.93 23.07 8.57
C GLY A 217 6.56 23.46 7.23
N VAL A 218 6.98 22.50 6.41
CA VAL A 218 7.42 22.78 5.03
C VAL A 218 6.23 23.34 4.24
N GLY A 219 6.42 24.48 3.57
CA GLY A 219 5.38 25.19 2.82
C GLY A 219 4.60 26.25 3.60
N CYS A 220 4.92 26.51 4.88
CA CYS A 220 4.27 27.54 5.70
C CYS A 220 4.90 28.95 5.56
N GLY A 221 5.41 29.31 4.38
CA GLY A 221 5.88 30.68 4.08
C GLY A 221 7.38 30.84 3.82
N ASP A 222 8.16 29.76 3.92
CA ASP A 222 9.61 29.77 3.68
C ASP A 222 9.98 29.59 2.20
N GLY A 223 8.99 29.52 1.30
CA GLY A 223 9.21 29.19 -0.12
C GLY A 223 9.85 27.81 -0.27
N GLN A 224 9.39 26.82 0.49
CA GLN A 224 9.88 25.45 0.42
C GLN A 224 8.73 24.48 0.21
N VAL A 225 8.96 23.44 -0.59
CA VAL A 225 7.96 22.41 -0.90
C VAL A 225 8.52 21.02 -0.63
N VAL A 226 7.65 20.09 -0.25
CA VAL A 226 8.03 18.67 -0.18
C VAL A 226 7.78 18.04 -1.54
N VAL A 227 8.82 17.47 -2.14
CA VAL A 227 8.75 16.82 -3.44
C VAL A 227 8.77 15.30 -3.25
N VAL A 228 7.89 14.61 -3.97
CA VAL A 228 7.84 13.15 -4.05
C VAL A 228 8.53 12.71 -5.33
N GLU A 229 9.65 12.02 -5.17
CA GLU A 229 10.44 11.46 -6.28
C GLU A 229 9.89 10.10 -6.73
N VAL A 230 10.23 9.66 -7.96
CA VAL A 230 9.83 8.34 -8.53
C VAL A 230 10.14 7.17 -7.59
N GLY A 231 11.21 7.26 -6.80
CA GLY A 231 11.61 6.24 -5.83
C GLY A 231 10.79 6.21 -4.54
N GLY A 232 9.83 7.13 -4.38
CA GLY A 232 9.09 7.38 -3.14
C GLY A 232 9.89 8.14 -2.08
N GLU A 233 11.05 8.67 -2.46
CA GLU A 233 11.81 9.55 -1.58
C GLU A 233 11.10 10.90 -1.45
N LEU A 234 11.17 11.47 -0.25
CA LEU A 234 10.63 12.77 0.08
C LEU A 234 11.78 13.75 0.33
N SER A 235 11.98 14.69 -0.59
CA SER A 235 12.94 15.79 -0.49
C SER A 235 12.24 17.10 -0.14
N VAL A 236 13.00 18.03 0.45
CA VAL A 236 12.54 19.42 0.65
C VAL A 236 13.35 20.27 -0.33
N GLU A 237 12.65 21.00 -1.18
CA GLU A 237 13.25 21.88 -2.20
C GLU A 237 12.76 23.30 -2.00
N ASP A 238 13.60 24.27 -2.37
CA ASP A 238 13.19 25.66 -2.44
C ASP A 238 12.26 25.83 -3.67
N GLU A 239 11.18 26.60 -3.48
CA GLU A 239 10.20 26.96 -4.50
C GLU A 239 10.83 28.03 -5.38
N ASP A 240 11.72 27.59 -6.29
CA ASP A 240 12.34 28.48 -7.27
C ASP A 240 11.26 29.08 -8.18
N ASP A 241 11.18 30.41 -8.27
CA ASP A 241 10.20 31.17 -9.08
C ASP A 241 10.20 30.76 -10.58
N ASP A 242 11.28 30.17 -11.08
CA ASP A 242 11.45 29.76 -12.49
C ASP A 242 11.28 28.24 -12.72
N SER A 243 11.13 27.43 -11.67
CA SER A 243 10.87 26.00 -11.84
C SER A 243 9.39 25.82 -12.20
N MET A 244 9.12 25.28 -13.40
CA MET A 244 7.77 24.82 -13.79
C MET A 244 7.15 24.10 -12.59
N CYS A 245 6.10 24.68 -11.99
CA CYS A 245 5.51 24.16 -10.78
C CYS A 245 5.25 22.66 -10.99
N PRO A 246 5.89 21.77 -10.21
CA PRO A 246 5.66 20.35 -10.35
C PRO A 246 4.16 20.13 -10.23
N ALA A 247 3.59 19.39 -11.19
CA ALA A 247 2.14 19.30 -11.36
C ALA A 247 1.45 19.05 -10.01
N GLU A 248 0.52 19.93 -9.61
CA GLU A 248 -0.31 19.69 -8.45
C GLU A 248 -1.05 18.37 -8.67
N SER A 249 -0.65 17.33 -7.95
CA SER A 249 -1.05 15.99 -8.34
C SER A 249 -2.54 15.78 -8.04
N VAL A 250 -3.25 15.31 -9.07
CA VAL A 250 -4.66 14.97 -8.99
C VAL A 250 -4.77 13.65 -8.19
N ALA A 251 -5.33 13.76 -6.98
CA ALA A 251 -5.67 12.65 -6.08
C ALA A 251 -4.48 11.82 -5.55
N TYR A 252 -3.78 12.38 -4.56
CA TYR A 252 -2.82 11.65 -3.73
C TYR A 252 -3.43 10.36 -3.18
N ARG A 253 -2.81 9.23 -3.48
CA ARG A 253 -3.09 7.97 -2.81
C ARG A 253 -2.12 7.83 -1.65
N TRP A 254 -2.67 7.46 -0.50
CA TRP A 254 -1.93 7.39 0.76
C TRP A 254 -1.86 5.96 1.24
N SER A 255 -0.68 5.60 1.69
CA SER A 255 -0.36 4.30 2.24
C SER A 255 0.09 4.47 3.68
N TYR A 256 -0.37 3.57 4.55
CA TYR A 256 0.16 3.48 5.90
C TYR A 256 1.43 2.63 5.89
N VAL A 257 2.52 3.22 6.37
CA VAL A 257 3.79 2.52 6.62
C VAL A 257 4.09 2.68 8.10
N PRO A 258 4.17 1.59 8.89
CA PRO A 258 4.50 1.67 10.31
C PRO A 258 5.83 2.38 10.48
N TRP A 259 5.76 3.60 11.01
CA TRP A 259 6.93 4.42 11.22
C TRP A 259 7.61 3.95 12.50
N THR A 260 8.74 3.27 12.38
CA THR A 260 9.48 2.80 13.56
C THR A 260 10.24 3.95 14.23
N GLU A 261 10.50 3.84 15.53
CA GLU A 261 11.37 4.80 16.24
C GLU A 261 12.74 4.92 15.57
N ALA A 262 13.30 3.81 15.07
CA ALA A 262 14.55 3.82 14.32
C ALA A 262 14.48 4.69 13.04
N MET A 263 13.34 4.66 12.33
CA MET A 263 13.10 5.55 11.18
C MET A 263 12.94 7.01 11.65
N GLU A 264 12.29 7.26 12.78
CA GLU A 264 12.19 8.62 13.36
C GLU A 264 13.57 9.16 13.75
N ASP A 265 14.39 8.33 14.38
CA ASP A 265 15.74 8.66 14.82
C ASP A 265 16.68 8.91 13.65
N SER A 266 16.58 8.12 12.57
CA SER A 266 17.31 8.37 11.32
C SER A 266 16.96 9.72 10.68
N CYS A 267 15.78 10.25 10.99
CA CYS A 267 15.28 11.52 10.46
C CYS A 267 15.56 12.70 11.39
N ARG A 268 16.17 12.51 12.56
CA ARG A 268 16.53 13.63 13.44
C ARG A 268 17.64 14.45 12.78
N PRO A 269 17.53 15.78 12.75
CA PRO A 269 18.62 16.63 12.29
C PRO A 269 19.91 16.30 13.04
N LEU A 270 20.98 16.00 12.31
CA LEU A 270 22.30 15.83 12.90
C LEU A 270 22.76 17.18 13.45
N THR A 271 22.63 17.37 14.76
CA THR A 271 23.21 18.52 15.45
C THR A 271 24.73 18.36 15.51
N VAL A 272 25.41 18.78 14.44
CA VAL A 272 26.88 18.81 14.40
C VAL A 272 27.36 19.99 15.24
N LYS A 273 27.86 19.71 16.46
CA LYS A 273 28.57 20.72 17.25
C LYS A 273 29.95 20.96 16.64
N LEU A 274 30.06 21.96 15.76
CA LEU A 274 31.35 22.40 15.25
C LEU A 274 32.16 23.04 16.37
N ARG A 275 33.20 22.35 16.84
CA ARG A 275 34.17 22.91 17.77
C ARG A 275 35.19 23.70 16.96
N LEU A 276 35.04 25.02 16.92
CA LEU A 276 36.01 25.93 16.29
C LEU A 276 37.37 25.79 17.00
N TRP A 277 38.32 25.09 16.38
CA TRP A 277 39.61 24.78 17.01
C TRP A 277 40.65 25.90 16.87
N ASN A 278 40.38 26.95 16.11
CA ASN A 278 41.37 27.98 15.76
C ASN A 278 40.96 29.42 16.13
N ALA A 279 40.45 29.65 17.34
CA ALA A 279 40.20 31.00 17.85
C ALA A 279 41.40 31.62 18.61
N GLY A 280 42.63 31.13 18.40
CA GLY A 280 43.77 31.43 19.26
C GLY A 280 45.09 31.84 18.60
N ARG A 281 45.14 32.16 17.30
CA ARG A 281 46.31 32.89 16.75
C ARG A 281 46.02 34.39 16.78
N GLN A 282 46.32 35.02 17.91
CA GLN A 282 46.69 36.42 17.87
C GLN A 282 48.01 36.49 17.09
N VAL A 283 47.97 37.17 15.95
CA VAL A 283 49.17 37.59 15.25
C VAL A 283 49.62 38.85 15.98
N GLU A 284 50.69 38.74 16.77
CA GLU A 284 51.46 39.90 17.24
C GLU A 284 52.22 40.55 16.09
#